data_AF-A0A3N0CAZ4-F1
#
_entry.id   AF-A0A3N0CAZ4-F1
#
_cell.length_a   1.000
_cell.length_b   1.000
_cell.length_c   1.000
_cell.angle_alpha   90.00
_cell.angle_beta   90.00
_cell.angle_gamma   90.00
#
_symmetry.space_group_name_H-M   'P 1'
#
loop_
_entity.id
_entity.type
_entity.pdbx_description
1 polymer ?
#
loop_
_entity_poly.entity_id
_entity_poly.type
_entity_poly.pdbx_seq_one_letter_code
_entity_poly.pdbx_strand_id
1 'polypeptide(L)'
;MKRAVLVVVVAVLAIGVWQFEPWRLFTSSEIDEAVPTAHPTGNATAVPSAAATPTTLSTGDFVDAEHDTSGTARIIELADGRRFLRLEGLASSDGPDLHVWLSDRKPGGSWFKYDDGEYLRLGELKATHGNQNYPIPEGADLAAYRSAVIWCDKFNVAFGAAPVSLA
;
A
#
# COMPACT_ATOMS: atom_id res chain seq x y z
N MET A 1 -18.80 -26.65 -38.07
CA MET A 1 -18.10 -27.27 -36.92
C MET A 1 -16.72 -26.68 -36.68
N LYS A 2 -15.74 -26.76 -37.60
CA LYS A 2 -14.36 -26.23 -37.38
C LYS A 2 -14.29 -24.76 -36.96
N ARG A 3 -15.09 -23.88 -37.58
CA ARG A 3 -15.17 -22.45 -37.20
C ARG A 3 -15.73 -22.23 -35.79
N ALA A 4 -16.72 -23.02 -35.38
CA ALA A 4 -17.30 -22.93 -34.03
C ALA A 4 -16.29 -23.40 -32.97
N VAL A 5 -15.57 -24.50 -33.24
CA VAL A 5 -14.49 -24.98 -32.35
C VAL A 5 -13.39 -23.94 -32.21
N LEU A 6 -12.96 -23.31 -33.33
CA LEU A 6 -11.96 -22.25 -33.28
C LEU A 6 -12.42 -21.05 -32.43
N VAL A 7 -13.66 -20.61 -32.59
CA VAL A 7 -14.23 -19.50 -31.79
C VAL A 7 -14.23 -19.84 -30.30
N VAL A 8 -14.65 -21.06 -29.93
CA VAL A 8 -14.65 -21.50 -28.53
C VAL A 8 -13.23 -21.54 -27.97
N VAL A 9 -12.26 -22.08 -28.71
CA VAL A 9 -10.86 -22.12 -28.27
C VAL A 9 -10.30 -20.72 -28.06
N VAL A 10 -10.54 -19.80 -29.00
CA VAL A 10 -10.08 -18.41 -28.87
C VAL A 10 -10.74 -17.73 -27.67
N ALA A 11 -12.04 -17.94 -27.44
CA ALA A 11 -12.74 -17.39 -26.29
C ALA A 11 -12.16 -17.91 -24.96
N VAL A 12 -11.91 -19.22 -24.85
CA VAL A 12 -11.29 -19.82 -23.65
C VAL A 12 -9.88 -19.27 -23.42
N LEU A 13 -9.07 -19.14 -24.47
CA LEU A 13 -7.73 -18.57 -24.37
C LEU A 13 -7.76 -17.09 -23.95
N ALA A 14 -8.68 -16.31 -24.52
CA ALA A 14 -8.85 -14.90 -24.14
C ALA A 14 -9.28 -14.76 -22.68
N ILE A 15 -10.19 -15.61 -22.21
CA ILE A 15 -10.59 -15.65 -20.79
C ILE A 15 -9.40 -16.04 -19.90
N GLY A 16 -8.62 -17.05 -20.31
CA GLY A 16 -7.43 -17.48 -19.57
C GLY A 16 -6.39 -16.36 -19.45
N VAL A 17 -6.05 -15.71 -20.56
CA VAL A 17 -5.11 -14.58 -20.57
C VAL A 17 -5.65 -13.41 -19.73
N TRP A 18 -6.95 -13.14 -19.77
CA TRP A 18 -7.57 -12.10 -18.96
C TRP A 18 -7.54 -12.39 -17.45
N GLN A 19 -7.74 -13.65 -17.05
CA GLN A 19 -7.77 -14.06 -15.62
C GLN A 19 -6.38 -14.09 -14.97
N PHE A 20 -5.37 -14.52 -15.72
CA PHE A 20 -4.00 -14.64 -15.22
C PHE A 20 -3.17 -13.35 -15.37
N GLU A 21 -3.63 -12.39 -16.18
CA GLU A 21 -3.01 -11.08 -16.35
C GLU A 21 -1.48 -11.15 -16.56
N PRO A 22 -0.97 -11.96 -17.52
CA PRO A 22 0.47 -12.22 -17.67
C PRO A 22 1.29 -10.95 -17.96
N TRP A 23 0.63 -9.86 -18.36
CA TRP A 23 1.28 -8.57 -18.56
C TRP A 23 1.76 -7.89 -17.29
N ARG A 24 1.23 -8.25 -16.12
CA ARG A 24 1.69 -7.70 -14.84
C ARG A 24 3.14 -8.06 -14.51
N LEU A 25 3.69 -9.09 -15.16
CA LEU A 25 5.12 -9.40 -15.07
C LEU A 25 6.03 -8.32 -15.68
N PHE A 26 5.48 -7.42 -16.48
CA PHE A 26 6.22 -6.38 -17.19
C PHE A 26 5.58 -4.99 -17.10
N THR A 27 4.51 -4.82 -16.33
CA THR A 27 3.94 -3.50 -16.04
C THR A 27 4.41 -2.99 -14.68
N SER A 28 4.67 -1.70 -14.62
CA SER A 28 4.86 -0.96 -13.39
C SER A 28 4.12 0.37 -13.49
N SER A 29 3.81 0.94 -12.34
CA SER A 29 3.20 2.26 -12.22
C SER A 29 3.95 3.05 -11.17
N GLU A 30 3.99 4.37 -11.33
CA GLU A 30 4.68 5.27 -10.42
C GLU A 30 3.74 6.42 -10.06
N ILE A 31 3.76 6.80 -8.79
CA ILE A 31 3.09 7.99 -8.30
C ILE A 31 4.00 8.69 -7.29
N ASP A 32 4.04 10.00 -7.33
CA ASP A 32 4.76 10.81 -6.35
C ASP A 32 3.78 11.76 -5.67
N GLU A 33 3.13 11.26 -4.62
CA GLU A 33 2.28 12.09 -3.78
C GLU A 33 3.12 12.95 -2.84
N ALA A 34 2.83 14.25 -2.85
CA ALA A 34 3.36 15.20 -1.88
C ALA A 34 3.04 14.75 -0.44
N VAL A 35 3.89 15.19 0.51
CA VAL A 35 3.64 14.97 1.94
C VAL A 35 2.32 15.66 2.33
N PRO A 36 1.38 14.95 2.98
CA PRO A 36 0.10 15.53 3.42
C PRO A 36 0.32 16.72 4.35
N THR A 37 -0.46 17.79 4.17
CA THR A 37 -0.41 18.97 5.04
C THR A 37 -1.80 19.36 5.50
N ALA A 38 -1.88 19.84 6.75
CA ALA A 38 -3.11 20.45 7.26
C ALA A 38 -3.21 21.88 6.70
N HIS A 39 -4.24 22.14 5.91
CA HIS A 39 -4.60 23.49 5.51
C HIS A 39 -5.65 24.01 6.50
N PRO A 40 -5.47 25.18 7.12
CA PRO A 40 -6.53 25.77 7.92
C PRO A 40 -7.72 26.08 7.01
N THR A 41 -8.85 25.41 7.23
CA THR A 41 -10.14 25.78 6.66
C THR A 41 -10.63 27.06 7.34
N GLY A 42 -10.22 28.21 6.81
CA GLY A 42 -10.69 29.52 7.22
C GLY A 42 -10.78 30.46 6.02
N ASN A 43 -12.00 30.90 5.68
CA ASN A 43 -12.23 31.98 4.74
C ASN A 43 -11.67 33.28 5.33
N ALA A 44 -10.40 33.58 5.07
CA ALA A 44 -9.87 34.92 5.23
C ALA A 44 -8.71 35.10 4.24
N THR A 45 -8.75 36.22 3.53
CA THR A 45 -7.64 36.74 2.73
C THR A 45 -6.41 36.87 3.62
N ALA A 46 -5.56 35.85 3.65
CA ALA A 46 -4.37 35.81 4.49
C ALA A 46 -3.19 35.23 3.72
N VAL A 47 -2.06 35.92 3.89
CA VAL A 47 -0.67 35.62 3.51
C VAL A 47 -0.37 34.11 3.54
N PRO A 48 0.53 33.56 2.67
CA PRO A 48 0.84 32.13 2.68
C PRO A 48 1.32 31.72 4.07
N SER A 49 0.43 31.12 4.86
CA SER A 49 0.80 30.47 6.10
C SER A 49 1.59 29.24 5.68
N ALA A 50 2.86 29.17 6.07
CA ALA A 50 3.68 28.00 5.85
C ALA A 50 2.90 26.78 6.36
N ALA A 51 2.59 25.84 5.47
CA ALA A 51 1.90 24.62 5.83
C ALA A 51 2.70 23.92 6.94
N ALA A 52 2.05 23.60 8.06
CA ALA A 52 2.70 22.95 9.18
C ALA A 52 3.23 21.59 8.72
N THR A 53 4.53 21.35 8.91
CA THR A 53 5.16 20.07 8.58
C THR A 53 4.62 18.98 9.50
N PRO A 54 4.18 17.82 8.97
CA PRO A 54 3.72 16.71 9.81
C PRO A 54 4.80 16.21 10.75
N THR A 55 4.37 15.72 11.91
CA THR A 55 5.25 15.02 12.86
C THR A 55 5.33 13.55 12.48
N THR A 56 6.53 12.99 12.41
CA THR A 56 6.73 11.56 12.19
C THR A 56 6.62 10.82 13.52
N LEU A 57 5.70 9.86 13.61
CA LEU A 57 5.46 9.05 14.80
C LEU A 57 6.25 7.73 14.79
N SER A 58 6.43 7.14 13.61
CA SER A 58 7.22 5.91 13.42
C SER A 58 7.72 5.82 11.98
N THR A 59 8.83 5.12 11.79
CA THR A 59 9.48 4.91 10.49
C THR A 59 10.14 3.54 10.47
N GLY A 60 10.06 2.85 9.33
CA GLY A 60 10.82 1.62 9.10
C GLY A 60 10.99 1.31 7.62
N ASP A 61 12.07 0.64 7.28
CA ASP A 61 12.35 0.20 5.91
C ASP A 61 11.63 -1.11 5.59
N PHE A 62 11.21 -1.26 4.34
CA PHE A 62 10.63 -2.50 3.85
C PHE A 62 11.69 -3.61 3.85
N VAL A 63 11.25 -4.78 4.30
CA VAL A 63 11.90 -6.06 4.06
C VAL A 63 11.05 -6.86 3.09
N ASP A 64 11.72 -7.45 2.11
CA ASP A 64 11.14 -8.33 1.10
C ASP A 64 10.41 -9.52 1.74
N ALA A 65 9.38 -10.00 1.05
CA ALA A 65 8.65 -11.20 1.42
C ALA A 65 8.55 -12.15 0.21
N GLU A 66 7.37 -12.35 -0.39
CA GLU A 66 7.24 -13.18 -1.61
C GLU A 66 7.92 -12.52 -2.82
N HIS A 67 7.98 -11.19 -2.84
CA HIS A 67 8.55 -10.41 -3.94
C HIS A 67 9.54 -9.37 -3.43
N ASP A 68 10.50 -9.00 -4.27
CA ASP A 68 11.41 -7.89 -4.00
C ASP A 68 10.59 -6.60 -3.79
N THR A 69 10.76 -5.97 -2.63
CA THR A 69 10.02 -4.79 -2.18
C THR A 69 10.90 -3.90 -1.30
N SER A 70 11.20 -2.70 -1.79
CA SER A 70 12.02 -1.72 -1.07
C SER A 70 11.29 -0.38 -0.86
N GLY A 71 11.90 0.50 -0.07
CA GLY A 71 11.35 1.79 0.32
C GLY A 71 11.17 1.89 1.84
N THR A 72 10.45 2.91 2.29
CA THR A 72 10.21 3.19 3.71
C THR A 72 8.72 3.39 3.97
N ALA A 73 8.23 2.88 5.10
CA ALA A 73 6.92 3.20 5.64
C ALA A 73 7.06 4.16 6.82
N ARG A 74 6.23 5.21 6.85
CA ARG A 74 6.16 6.21 7.93
C ARG A 74 4.74 6.39 8.41
N ILE A 75 4.54 6.43 9.72
CA ILE A 75 3.31 6.97 10.30
C ILE A 75 3.56 8.44 10.59
N ILE A 76 2.75 9.31 9.99
CA ILE A 76 2.81 10.77 10.20
C ILE A 76 1.49 11.29 10.80
N GLU A 77 1.60 12.32 11.62
CA GLU A 77 0.47 13.05 12.20
C GLU A 77 0.52 14.51 11.77
N LEU A 78 -0.60 15.01 11.24
CA LEU A 78 -0.79 16.39 10.83
C LEU A 78 -1.13 17.26 12.02
N ALA A 79 -1.00 18.58 11.87
CA ALA A 79 -1.33 19.54 12.93
C ALA A 79 -2.81 19.53 13.35
N ASP A 80 -3.70 18.98 12.53
CA ASP A 80 -5.12 18.80 12.83
C ASP A 80 -5.43 17.43 13.47
N GLY A 81 -4.41 16.63 13.78
CA GLY A 81 -4.54 15.32 14.42
C GLY A 81 -4.81 14.16 13.46
N ARG A 82 -5.04 14.43 12.16
CA ARG A 82 -5.19 13.35 11.16
C ARG A 82 -3.88 12.60 11.01
N ARG A 83 -3.98 11.29 10.80
CA ARG A 83 -2.83 10.40 10.66
C ARG A 83 -2.82 9.73 9.31
N PHE A 84 -1.61 9.50 8.79
CA PHE A 84 -1.40 8.81 7.53
C PHE A 84 -0.28 7.79 7.67
N LEU A 85 -0.45 6.64 7.03
CA LEU A 85 0.67 5.82 6.62
C LEU A 85 1.18 6.36 5.28
N ARG A 86 2.42 6.81 5.26
CA ARG A 86 3.12 7.25 4.06
C ARG A 86 4.14 6.21 3.65
N LEU A 87 4.03 5.74 2.41
CA LEU A 87 5.05 4.94 1.75
C LEU A 87 5.96 5.90 0.98
N GLU A 88 7.27 5.76 1.12
CA GLU A 88 8.27 6.61 0.48
C GLU A 88 9.26 5.77 -0.32
N GLY A 89 9.51 6.20 -1.56
CA GLY A 89 10.42 5.50 -2.46
C GLY A 89 10.08 4.02 -2.61
N LEU A 90 8.78 3.68 -2.59
CA LEU A 90 8.36 2.30 -2.76
C LEU A 90 8.87 1.80 -4.12
N ALA A 91 9.35 0.57 -4.16
CA ALA A 91 9.59 -0.16 -5.39
C ALA A 91 9.25 -1.62 -5.16
N SER A 92 8.21 -2.11 -5.83
CA SER A 92 7.72 -3.49 -5.75
C SER A 92 7.22 -3.96 -7.12
N SER A 93 6.92 -5.25 -7.24
CA SER A 93 6.31 -5.82 -8.44
C SER A 93 4.80 -5.52 -8.51
N ASP A 94 4.23 -5.60 -9.72
CA ASP A 94 2.78 -5.52 -9.92
C ASP A 94 2.12 -6.87 -9.56
N GLY A 95 1.05 -6.80 -8.78
CA GLY A 95 0.28 -7.94 -8.30
C GLY A 95 -1.20 -7.71 -8.52
N PRO A 96 -1.99 -8.76 -8.81
CA PRO A 96 -3.37 -8.63 -9.30
C PRO A 96 -4.33 -7.92 -8.34
N ASP A 97 -4.05 -7.95 -7.04
CA ASP A 97 -4.94 -7.42 -6.01
C ASP A 97 -4.16 -6.94 -4.77
N LEU A 98 -3.30 -5.94 -4.95
CA LEU A 98 -2.42 -5.41 -3.91
C LEU A 98 -3.12 -4.38 -3.01
N HIS A 99 -2.91 -4.51 -1.71
CA HIS A 99 -3.45 -3.65 -0.66
C HIS A 99 -2.37 -3.23 0.34
N VAL A 100 -2.61 -2.11 0.99
CA VAL A 100 -1.77 -1.59 2.07
C VAL A 100 -2.48 -1.79 3.40
N TRP A 101 -1.86 -2.56 4.30
CA TRP A 101 -2.40 -2.91 5.62
C TRP A 101 -1.47 -2.42 6.74
N LEU A 102 -2.04 -2.18 7.92
CA LEU A 102 -1.30 -2.26 9.18
C LEU A 102 -1.58 -3.62 9.82
N SER A 103 -0.58 -4.28 10.39
CA SER A 103 -0.71 -5.63 10.97
C SER A 103 -0.08 -5.70 12.36
N ASP A 104 -0.67 -6.52 13.25
CA ASP A 104 -0.11 -6.87 14.57
C ASP A 104 1.19 -7.68 14.49
N ARG A 105 1.50 -8.23 13.31
CA ARG A 105 2.69 -9.05 13.08
C ARG A 105 3.91 -8.18 12.86
N LYS A 106 5.06 -8.63 13.38
CA LYS A 106 6.37 -8.04 13.07
C LYS A 106 6.72 -8.28 11.59
N PRO A 107 7.50 -7.41 10.93
CA PRO A 107 7.97 -7.64 9.57
C PRO A 107 8.90 -8.88 9.46
N GLY A 108 9.08 -9.40 8.24
CA GLY A 108 9.93 -10.56 7.91
C GLY A 108 9.35 -11.94 8.24
N GLY A 109 10.10 -13.02 8.01
CA GLY A 109 9.62 -14.39 8.20
C GLY A 109 8.70 -14.87 7.06
N SER A 110 7.77 -15.79 7.35
CA SER A 110 6.85 -16.33 6.34
C SER A 110 5.93 -15.26 5.76
N TRP A 111 5.87 -15.16 4.43
CA TRP A 111 5.11 -14.14 3.69
C TRP A 111 3.58 -14.23 3.86
N PHE A 112 3.03 -15.39 4.23
CA PHE A 112 1.59 -15.58 4.38
C PHE A 112 1.06 -15.20 5.78
N LYS A 113 1.91 -14.97 6.79
CA LYS A 113 1.49 -14.89 8.20
C LYS A 113 0.61 -13.70 8.60
N TYR A 114 0.32 -12.78 7.67
CA TYR A 114 -0.27 -11.47 7.96
C TYR A 114 -1.81 -11.49 7.85
N ASP A 115 -2.40 -12.54 7.29
CA ASP A 115 -3.85 -12.79 7.30
C ASP A 115 -4.34 -13.39 8.63
N ASP A 116 -3.45 -14.05 9.36
CA ASP A 116 -3.66 -14.53 10.72
C ASP A 116 -3.38 -13.41 11.74
N GLY A 117 -4.41 -12.77 12.29
CA GLY A 117 -4.27 -11.81 13.40
C GLY A 117 -5.10 -10.54 13.24
N GLU A 118 -4.76 -9.50 14.00
CA GLU A 118 -5.37 -8.18 13.82
C GLU A 118 -4.66 -7.41 12.70
N TYR A 119 -5.45 -6.90 11.75
CA TYR A 119 -4.98 -6.00 10.72
C TYR A 119 -6.01 -4.92 10.39
N LEU A 120 -5.52 -3.79 9.90
CA LEU A 120 -6.30 -2.66 9.41
C LEU A 120 -5.98 -2.42 7.94
N ARG A 121 -6.96 -2.64 7.06
CA ARG A 121 -6.84 -2.37 5.63
C ARG A 121 -7.01 -0.88 5.35
N LEU A 122 -5.97 -0.24 4.81
CA LEU A 122 -5.98 1.19 4.51
C LEU A 122 -6.42 1.48 3.07
N GLY A 123 -6.28 0.52 2.15
CA GLY A 123 -6.77 0.62 0.77
C GLY A 123 -5.96 -0.20 -0.22
N GLU A 124 -6.34 -0.11 -1.50
CA GLU A 124 -5.58 -0.64 -2.63
C GLU A 124 -4.23 0.06 -2.78
N LEU A 125 -3.20 -0.69 -3.19
CA LEU A 125 -1.92 -0.10 -3.57
C LEU A 125 -2.12 0.75 -4.83
N LYS A 126 -1.90 2.07 -4.73
CA LYS A 126 -2.18 3.00 -5.82
C LYS A 126 -1.19 2.88 -6.97
N ALA A 127 0.08 2.61 -6.67
CA ALA A 127 1.13 2.37 -7.65
C ALA A 127 2.22 1.44 -7.11
N THR A 128 2.95 0.76 -8.00
CA THR A 128 4.05 -0.13 -7.59
C THR A 128 5.31 0.63 -7.17
N HIS A 129 5.45 1.88 -7.60
CA HIS A 129 6.60 2.74 -7.32
C HIS A 129 6.22 4.11 -6.76
N GLY A 130 7.16 4.70 -6.02
CA GLY A 130 7.13 6.10 -5.61
C GLY A 130 6.52 6.37 -4.23
N ASN A 131 5.99 7.57 -4.05
CA ASN A 131 5.51 8.07 -2.76
C ASN A 131 3.98 8.09 -2.70
N GLN A 132 3.40 7.54 -1.63
CA GLN A 132 1.95 7.33 -1.52
C GLN A 132 1.47 7.53 -0.09
N ASN A 133 0.30 8.14 0.09
CA ASN A 133 -0.28 8.38 1.40
C ASN A 133 -1.60 7.63 1.60
N TYR A 134 -1.77 7.04 2.76
CA TYR A 134 -2.95 6.26 3.14
C TYR A 134 -3.52 6.81 4.45
N PRO A 135 -4.75 7.36 4.45
CA PRO A 135 -5.36 7.87 5.67
C PRO A 135 -5.58 6.74 6.67
N ILE A 136 -5.19 6.97 7.91
CA ILE A 136 -5.47 6.06 9.01
C ILE A 136 -6.78 6.52 9.66
N PRO A 137 -7.80 5.65 9.78
CA PRO A 137 -9.06 5.98 10.44
C PRO A 137 -8.86 6.62 11.81
N GLU A 138 -9.65 7.66 12.08
CA GLU A 138 -9.70 8.29 13.41
C GLU A 138 -10.15 7.24 14.45
N GLY A 139 -9.38 7.12 15.54
CA GLY A 139 -9.65 6.14 16.60
C GLY A 139 -8.96 4.79 16.44
N ALA A 140 -8.20 4.55 15.36
CA ALA A 140 -7.36 3.36 15.26
C ALA A 140 -6.30 3.31 16.38
N ASP A 141 -6.23 2.20 17.12
CA ASP A 141 -5.20 1.97 18.13
C ASP A 141 -3.88 1.55 17.47
N LEU A 142 -3.06 2.55 17.15
CA LEU A 142 -1.77 2.32 16.50
C LEU A 142 -0.77 1.54 17.36
N ALA A 143 -0.99 1.44 18.67
CA ALA A 143 -0.17 0.59 19.53
C ALA A 143 -0.48 -0.92 19.37
N ALA A 144 -1.57 -1.29 18.68
CA ALA A 144 -1.87 -2.67 18.32
C ALA A 144 -1.01 -3.17 17.15
N TYR A 145 -0.57 -2.26 16.26
CA TYR A 145 0.14 -2.64 15.03
C TYR A 145 1.66 -2.62 15.20
N ARG A 146 2.34 -3.43 14.39
CA ARG A 146 3.80 -3.62 14.40
C ARG A 146 4.41 -3.45 13.02
N SER A 147 3.66 -3.66 11.95
CA SER A 147 4.13 -3.51 10.58
C SER A 147 3.10 -2.85 9.65
N ALA A 148 3.61 -2.17 8.63
CA ALA A 148 2.90 -1.90 7.39
C ALA A 148 3.20 -3.01 6.40
N VAL A 149 2.20 -3.51 5.67
CA VAL A 149 2.31 -4.67 4.79
C VAL A 149 1.72 -4.34 3.43
N ILE A 150 2.43 -4.72 2.36
CA ILE A 150 1.87 -4.79 1.01
C ILE A 150 1.35 -6.20 0.81
N TRP A 151 0.03 -6.38 0.80
CA TRP A 151 -0.63 -7.68 0.77
C TRP A 151 -1.35 -7.94 -0.56
N CYS A 152 -1.18 -9.12 -1.13
CA CYS A 152 -1.93 -9.57 -2.30
C CYS A 152 -3.11 -10.45 -1.87
N ASP A 153 -4.33 -9.92 -1.91
CA ASP A 153 -5.52 -10.62 -1.39
C ASP A 153 -5.87 -11.86 -2.23
N LYS A 154 -5.74 -11.74 -3.57
CA LYS A 154 -5.99 -12.86 -4.50
C LYS A 154 -5.09 -14.07 -4.24
N PHE A 155 -3.88 -13.89 -3.73
CA PHE A 155 -2.90 -14.97 -3.53
C PHE A 155 -2.57 -15.26 -2.07
N ASN A 156 -3.08 -14.47 -1.12
CA ASN A 156 -2.77 -14.56 0.31
C ASN A 156 -1.26 -14.53 0.62
N VAL A 157 -0.56 -13.56 0.06
CA VAL A 157 0.89 -13.38 0.28
C VAL A 157 1.24 -11.91 0.51
N ALA A 158 2.21 -11.66 1.39
CA ALA A 158 2.85 -10.35 1.49
C ALA A 158 3.93 -10.20 0.43
N PHE A 159 3.97 -9.05 -0.23
CA PHE A 159 5.05 -8.64 -1.13
C PHE A 159 6.21 -8.08 -0.31
N GLY A 160 5.92 -7.24 0.68
CA GLY A 160 6.91 -6.76 1.63
C GLY A 160 6.26 -6.19 2.88
N ALA A 161 7.03 -6.04 3.95
CA ALA A 161 6.56 -5.43 5.19
C ALA A 161 7.61 -4.51 5.81
N ALA A 162 7.19 -3.44 6.46
CA ALA A 162 8.06 -2.47 7.14
C ALA A 162 7.62 -2.29 8.60
N PRO A 163 8.54 -2.16 9.57
CA PRO A 163 8.16 -1.92 10.97
C PRO A 163 7.57 -0.51 11.15
N VAL A 164 6.48 -0.39 11.93
CA VAL A 164 5.82 0.91 12.19
C VAL A 164 5.36 1.08 13.65
N SER A 165 6.03 0.42 14.59
CA SER A 165 5.68 0.52 16.01
C SER A 165 5.83 1.95 16.54
N LEU A 166 4.79 2.46 17.19
CA LEU A 166 4.90 3.64 18.03
C LEU A 166 5.75 3.30 19.27
N ALA A 167 6.75 4.13 19.56
CA ALA A 167 7.60 4.00 20.75
C ALA A 167 6.87 4.44 22.03
#